data_AF-A0A412J8A4-F1
#
_entry.id   AF-A0A412J8A4-F1
#
_cell.length_a   1.000
_cell.length_b   1.000
_cell.length_c   1.000
_cell.angle_alpha   90.00
_cell.angle_beta   90.00
_cell.angle_gamma   90.00
#
_symmetry.space_group_name_H-M   'P 1'
#
loop_
_entity.id
_entity.type
_entity.pdbx_description
1 polymer ?
#
loop_
_entity_poly.entity_id
_entity_poly.type
_entity_poly.pdbx_seq_one_letter_code
_entity_poly.pdbx_strand_id
1 'polypeptide(L)'
;MTLEGGFNMFVQMICKDRNEKEMNELYEVLGLIARREEVQIEDRYDHVDILVCPQGKIVVTEEDGDMVLRANTRHAGPGFHAFVVDIFKDIQEEIPGEYELMDDMEFDKDEDFDRLSSMYEDEMDYIRGVLLENEVMRQQNYMYDETYFLPLQKEDRILTSQGDLDLKEFKHMNTRDLMDSFYVWNDWERDAKFYKNCALTLLAKEGVGKYTLMNETTIKHANDICEYIEAAYEKDHNVDLPLDAYADLCEKLGRENKLQNAKNMEQEAIQYRIKEVYHLFEDARVVASGAAERSYDPVNQALCLMSPYTDEAQWDWLIQASKQPGIVTNLDNIMEQDPIQYDKKTIWMDSWQEDGIYVLEAVLRYKEKFLYFHDVCAKEKDLKFLEQCIKESGFTKTQED
;
A
#
# COMPACT_ATOMS: atom_id res chain seq x y z
N MET A 1 1.21 -5.97 10.20
CA MET A 1 1.62 -5.90 11.62
C MET A 1 0.42 -5.41 12.39
N THR A 2 -0.25 -6.28 13.13
CA THR A 2 -1.41 -5.89 13.97
C THR A 2 -0.88 -5.02 15.11
N LEU A 3 -1.43 -3.81 15.28
CA LEU A 3 -1.15 -2.99 16.45
C LEU A 3 -1.52 -3.81 17.70
N GLU A 4 -0.59 -4.06 18.62
CA GLU A 4 -0.85 -4.84 19.84
C GLU A 4 -2.05 -4.23 20.61
N GLY A 5 -3.16 -4.96 20.68
CA GLY A 5 -4.39 -4.52 21.34
C GLY A 5 -5.48 -3.94 20.44
N GLY A 6 -5.27 -3.87 19.12
CA GLY A 6 -6.34 -3.56 18.17
C GLY A 6 -7.30 -4.74 17.93
N PHE A 7 -8.50 -4.47 17.42
CA PHE A 7 -9.43 -5.50 16.99
C PHE A 7 -8.85 -6.32 15.83
N ASN A 8 -9.04 -7.64 15.87
CA ASN A 8 -8.79 -8.49 14.72
C ASN A 8 -10.06 -8.45 13.86
N MET A 9 -9.95 -7.95 12.62
CA MET A 9 -11.09 -7.82 11.71
C MET A 9 -10.92 -8.80 10.57
N PHE A 10 -11.30 -10.04 10.84
CA PHE A 10 -10.98 -11.17 9.99
C PHE A 10 -12.19 -12.07 9.81
N VAL A 11 -12.37 -12.55 8.58
CA VAL A 11 -13.40 -13.52 8.22
C VAL A 11 -12.75 -14.68 7.49
N GLN A 12 -13.10 -15.90 7.87
CA GLN A 12 -12.61 -17.12 7.24
C GLN A 12 -13.73 -18.14 7.09
N MET A 13 -13.77 -18.80 5.94
CA MET A 13 -14.58 -19.98 5.73
C MET A 13 -13.71 -21.17 5.34
N ILE A 14 -13.93 -22.31 5.99
CA ILE A 14 -13.34 -23.60 5.64
C ILE A 14 -14.42 -24.46 4.99
N CYS A 15 -14.19 -24.87 3.75
CA CYS A 15 -15.00 -25.86 3.04
C CYS A 15 -14.36 -27.24 3.24
N LYS A 16 -14.91 -28.04 4.16
CA LYS A 16 -14.21 -29.23 4.69
C LYS A 16 -14.27 -30.46 3.78
N ASP A 17 -13.21 -31.26 3.80
CA ASP A 17 -13.14 -32.61 3.24
C ASP A 17 -13.60 -32.69 1.78
N ARG A 18 -13.13 -31.79 0.93
CA ARG A 18 -13.53 -31.67 -0.47
C ARG A 18 -12.64 -32.54 -1.36
N ASN A 19 -13.26 -33.35 -2.20
CA ASN A 19 -12.54 -34.07 -3.24
C ASN A 19 -12.27 -33.17 -4.46
N GLU A 20 -11.38 -33.59 -5.37
CA GLU A 20 -10.98 -32.81 -6.56
C GLU A 20 -12.17 -32.31 -7.41
N LYS A 21 -13.25 -33.09 -7.53
CA LYS A 21 -14.44 -32.66 -8.27
C LYS A 21 -15.16 -31.52 -7.55
N GLU A 22 -15.30 -31.62 -6.24
CA GLU A 22 -15.96 -30.60 -5.41
C GLU A 22 -15.11 -29.31 -5.32
N MET A 23 -13.79 -29.42 -5.31
CA MET A 23 -12.89 -28.26 -5.43
C MET A 23 -13.12 -27.50 -6.73
N ASN A 24 -13.18 -28.23 -7.85
CA ASN A 24 -13.44 -27.61 -9.15
C ASN A 24 -14.83 -26.94 -9.20
N GLU A 25 -15.86 -27.56 -8.62
CA GLU A 25 -17.20 -26.97 -8.50
C GLU A 25 -17.18 -25.68 -7.66
N LEU A 26 -16.43 -25.65 -6.56
CA LEU A 26 -16.22 -24.44 -5.75
C LEU A 26 -15.57 -23.33 -6.56
N TYR A 27 -14.49 -23.61 -7.31
CA TYR A 27 -13.87 -22.60 -8.18
C TYR A 27 -14.81 -22.10 -9.29
N GLU A 28 -15.66 -22.95 -9.86
CA GLU A 28 -16.68 -22.54 -10.82
C GLU A 28 -17.70 -21.58 -10.19
N VAL A 29 -18.18 -21.89 -8.98
CA VAL A 29 -19.10 -21.02 -8.23
C VAL A 29 -18.42 -19.69 -7.85
N LEU A 30 -17.17 -19.71 -7.40
CA LEU A 30 -16.39 -18.48 -7.17
C LEU A 30 -16.29 -17.64 -8.44
N GLY A 31 -16.06 -18.25 -9.60
CA GLY A 31 -16.05 -17.54 -10.88
C GLY A 31 -17.42 -16.98 -11.29
N LEU A 32 -18.53 -17.63 -10.91
CA LEU A 32 -19.89 -17.13 -11.13
C LEU A 32 -20.20 -15.95 -10.20
N ILE A 33 -19.89 -16.08 -8.92
CA ILE A 33 -20.04 -15.03 -7.92
C ILE A 33 -19.20 -13.82 -8.30
N ALA A 34 -17.94 -14.02 -8.69
CA ALA A 34 -17.06 -12.92 -9.11
C ALA A 34 -17.65 -12.13 -10.29
N ARG A 35 -18.25 -12.83 -11.27
CA ARG A 35 -18.95 -12.18 -12.39
C ARG A 35 -20.22 -11.45 -11.95
N ARG A 36 -20.99 -12.02 -11.01
CA ARG A 36 -22.21 -11.41 -10.47
C ARG A 36 -21.90 -10.11 -9.72
N GLU A 37 -20.84 -10.12 -8.93
CA GLU A 37 -20.40 -9.00 -8.09
C GLU A 37 -19.45 -8.02 -8.78
N GLU A 38 -19.14 -8.28 -10.06
CA GLU A 38 -18.22 -7.48 -10.87
C GLU A 38 -16.83 -7.32 -10.22
N VAL A 39 -16.33 -8.38 -9.58
CA VAL A 39 -15.00 -8.42 -8.94
C VAL A 39 -14.03 -9.26 -9.74
N GLN A 40 -12.74 -8.96 -9.64
CA GLN A 40 -11.70 -9.65 -10.39
C GLN A 40 -11.23 -10.89 -9.64
N ILE A 41 -10.95 -11.98 -10.38
CA ILE A 41 -10.29 -13.18 -9.86
C ILE A 41 -8.93 -13.38 -10.54
N GLU A 42 -7.90 -13.67 -9.76
CA GLU A 42 -6.52 -13.88 -10.24
C GLU A 42 -5.95 -15.17 -9.66
N ASP A 43 -5.43 -16.04 -10.53
CA ASP A 43 -4.71 -17.26 -10.14
C ASP A 43 -3.23 -16.90 -9.88
N ARG A 44 -2.76 -17.20 -8.66
CA ARG A 44 -1.41 -16.90 -8.18
C ARG A 44 -0.52 -18.15 -8.08
N TYR A 45 -0.85 -19.23 -8.80
CA TYR A 45 -0.17 -20.53 -8.82
C TYR A 45 -0.33 -21.36 -7.53
N ASP A 46 -0.14 -20.76 -6.36
CA ASP A 46 -0.30 -21.42 -5.05
C ASP A 46 -1.58 -21.02 -4.30
N HIS A 47 -2.29 -19.99 -4.78
CA HIS A 47 -3.58 -19.53 -4.26
C HIS A 47 -4.37 -18.80 -5.35
N VAL A 48 -5.63 -18.49 -5.05
CA VAL A 48 -6.49 -17.63 -5.88
C VAL A 48 -6.86 -16.38 -5.10
N ASP A 49 -6.68 -15.21 -5.71
CA ASP A 49 -7.10 -13.93 -5.16
C ASP A 49 -8.42 -13.48 -5.80
N ILE A 50 -9.40 -13.11 -4.98
CA ILE A 50 -10.59 -12.38 -5.41
C ILE A 50 -10.39 -10.92 -4.99
N LEU A 51 -10.10 -10.05 -5.95
CA LEU A 51 -9.85 -8.62 -5.75
C LEU A 51 -11.18 -7.85 -5.78
N VAL A 52 -11.65 -7.46 -4.60
CA VAL A 52 -12.96 -6.81 -4.43
C VAL A 52 -12.83 -5.28 -4.45
N CYS A 53 -11.81 -4.74 -3.79
CA CYS A 53 -11.47 -3.32 -3.82
C CYS A 53 -9.97 -3.14 -3.51
N PRO A 54 -9.38 -1.93 -3.66
CA PRO A 54 -7.93 -1.72 -3.53
C PRO A 54 -7.26 -2.19 -2.22
N GLN A 55 -8.03 -2.34 -1.15
CA GLN A 55 -7.57 -2.83 0.16
C GLN A 55 -8.35 -4.06 0.66
N GLY A 56 -9.19 -4.66 -0.19
CA GLY A 56 -10.06 -5.78 0.17
C GLY A 56 -9.92 -6.90 -0.84
N LYS A 57 -9.26 -7.98 -0.42
CA LYS A 57 -9.15 -9.24 -1.18
C LYS A 57 -9.61 -10.42 -0.34
N ILE A 58 -10.14 -11.43 -1.01
CA ILE A 58 -10.38 -12.75 -0.42
C ILE A 58 -9.32 -13.69 -1.01
N VAL A 59 -8.52 -14.30 -0.13
CA VAL A 59 -7.48 -15.27 -0.51
C VAL A 59 -8.06 -16.67 -0.36
N VAL A 60 -7.97 -17.47 -1.42
CA VAL A 60 -8.47 -18.85 -1.47
C VAL A 60 -7.29 -19.81 -1.62
N THR A 61 -7.14 -20.73 -0.67
CA THR A 61 -6.09 -21.76 -0.66
C THR A 61 -6.67 -23.16 -0.54
N GLU A 62 -5.94 -24.16 -1.04
CA GLU A 62 -6.21 -25.56 -0.78
C GLU A 62 -5.29 -26.06 0.34
N GLU A 63 -5.86 -26.60 1.43
CA GLU A 63 -5.12 -27.04 2.62
C GLU A 63 -5.62 -28.41 3.07
N ASP A 64 -4.79 -29.45 2.96
CA ASP A 64 -5.07 -30.80 3.46
C ASP A 64 -6.42 -31.42 3.02
N GLY A 65 -6.93 -31.02 1.85
CA GLY A 65 -8.23 -31.47 1.32
C GLY A 65 -9.39 -30.52 1.63
N ASP A 66 -9.13 -29.41 2.30
CA ASP A 66 -10.08 -28.31 2.51
C ASP A 66 -9.81 -27.16 1.53
N MET A 67 -10.86 -26.42 1.17
CA MET A 67 -10.72 -25.12 0.54
C MET A 67 -10.93 -24.05 1.60
N VAL A 68 -9.94 -23.20 1.81
CA VAL A 68 -9.97 -22.16 2.83
C VAL A 68 -9.99 -20.79 2.19
N LEU A 69 -11.03 -20.01 2.52
CA LEU A 69 -11.22 -18.64 2.07
C LEU A 69 -10.99 -17.70 3.24
N ARG A 70 -10.17 -16.67 3.06
CA ARG A 70 -9.76 -15.74 4.13
C ARG A 70 -9.77 -14.30 3.66
N ALA A 71 -10.24 -13.40 4.51
CA ALA A 71 -10.16 -11.96 4.26
C ALA A 71 -9.73 -11.22 5.53
N ASN A 72 -8.67 -10.43 5.43
CA ASN A 72 -8.41 -9.34 6.37
C ASN A 72 -9.25 -8.13 5.92
N THR A 73 -10.22 -7.77 6.75
CA THR A 73 -11.23 -6.75 6.41
C THR A 73 -10.91 -5.39 7.02
N ARG A 74 -9.83 -5.31 7.81
CA ARG A 74 -9.45 -4.11 8.58
C ARG A 74 -9.27 -2.88 7.70
N HIS A 75 -8.45 -2.96 6.65
CA HIS A 75 -8.08 -1.79 5.86
C HIS A 75 -9.13 -1.39 4.81
N ALA A 76 -10.04 -2.32 4.48
CA ALA A 76 -11.12 -2.05 3.53
C ALA A 76 -12.33 -1.41 4.20
N GLY A 77 -12.69 -1.80 5.43
CA GLY A 77 -13.83 -1.23 6.17
C GLY A 77 -15.02 -2.18 6.35
N PRO A 78 -16.05 -1.74 7.09
CA PRO A 78 -17.20 -2.57 7.46
C PRO A 78 -18.05 -3.04 6.28
N GLY A 79 -18.17 -2.23 5.21
CA GLY A 79 -18.91 -2.62 4.01
C GLY A 79 -18.27 -3.80 3.29
N PHE A 80 -16.93 -3.83 3.22
CA PHE A 80 -16.21 -5.00 2.69
C PHE A 80 -16.36 -6.21 3.60
N HIS A 81 -16.34 -6.03 4.92
CA HIS A 81 -16.55 -7.13 5.86
C HIS A 81 -17.91 -7.81 5.66
N ALA A 82 -18.98 -7.02 5.61
CA ALA A 82 -20.32 -7.52 5.33
C ALA A 82 -20.38 -8.25 3.98
N PHE A 83 -19.78 -7.67 2.93
CA PHE A 83 -19.68 -8.30 1.62
C PHE A 83 -19.00 -9.68 1.67
N VAL A 84 -17.91 -9.84 2.41
CA VAL A 84 -17.22 -11.14 2.54
C VAL A 84 -18.13 -12.18 3.20
N VAL A 85 -18.83 -11.81 4.27
CA VAL A 85 -19.75 -12.71 4.97
C VAL A 85 -20.89 -13.14 4.05
N ASP A 86 -21.46 -12.22 3.27
CA ASP A 86 -22.52 -12.52 2.31
C ASP A 86 -22.05 -13.50 1.22
N ILE A 87 -20.84 -13.29 0.68
CA ILE A 87 -20.25 -14.20 -0.32
C ILE A 87 -20.03 -15.60 0.26
N PHE A 88 -19.60 -15.69 1.51
CA PHE A 88 -19.41 -16.98 2.17
C PHE A 88 -20.75 -17.70 2.40
N LYS A 89 -21.80 -16.97 2.78
CA LYS A 89 -23.17 -17.51 2.88
C LYS A 89 -23.69 -17.99 1.52
N ASP A 90 -23.48 -17.22 0.45
CA ASP A 90 -23.86 -17.63 -0.91
C ASP A 90 -23.20 -18.94 -1.35
N ILE A 91 -21.91 -19.13 -1.05
CA ILE A 91 -21.21 -20.39 -1.36
C ILE A 91 -21.84 -21.56 -0.59
N GLN A 92 -22.18 -21.36 0.69
CA GLN A 92 -22.83 -22.37 1.51
C GLN A 92 -24.22 -22.76 0.97
N GLU A 93 -24.94 -21.82 0.38
CA GLU A 93 -26.25 -22.05 -0.24
C GLU A 93 -26.14 -22.77 -1.59
N GLU A 94 -25.17 -22.39 -2.42
CA GLU A 94 -25.02 -22.92 -3.78
C GLU A 94 -24.41 -24.34 -3.80
N ILE A 95 -23.47 -24.64 -2.91
CA ILE A 95 -22.77 -25.93 -2.88
C ILE A 95 -23.06 -26.65 -1.56
N PRO A 96 -23.71 -27.83 -1.58
CA PRO A 96 -23.87 -28.64 -0.39
C PRO A 96 -22.52 -29.11 0.16
N GLY A 97 -22.33 -29.03 1.48
CA GLY A 97 -21.11 -29.53 2.12
C GLY A 97 -21.03 -29.17 3.59
N GLU A 98 -19.96 -29.62 4.25
CA GLU A 98 -19.63 -29.17 5.60
C GLU A 98 -18.79 -27.89 5.52
N TYR A 99 -19.17 -26.89 6.32
CA TYR A 99 -18.54 -25.58 6.35
C TYR A 99 -18.26 -25.16 7.78
N GLU A 100 -17.18 -24.41 7.98
CA GLU A 100 -16.88 -23.71 9.22
C GLU A 100 -16.62 -22.24 8.89
N LEU A 101 -17.52 -21.36 9.34
CA LEU A 101 -17.41 -19.91 9.21
C LEU A 101 -16.91 -19.33 10.54
N MET A 102 -15.82 -18.57 10.46
CA MET A 102 -15.23 -17.81 11.55
C MET A 102 -15.29 -16.33 11.19
N ASP A 103 -15.96 -15.56 12.03
CA ASP A 103 -16.07 -14.11 11.89
C ASP A 103 -15.77 -13.48 13.26
N ASP A 104 -14.66 -12.73 13.34
CA ASP A 104 -14.21 -12.08 14.57
C ASP A 104 -15.15 -10.96 15.04
N MET A 105 -16.01 -10.45 14.16
CA MET A 105 -16.98 -9.39 14.46
C MET A 105 -18.37 -9.94 14.75
N GLU A 106 -18.56 -11.26 14.58
CA GLU A 106 -19.83 -11.98 14.76
C GLU A 106 -20.98 -11.44 13.91
N PHE A 107 -20.69 -10.74 12.81
CA PHE A 107 -21.69 -10.21 11.87
C PHE A 107 -22.45 -11.36 11.19
N ASP A 108 -21.80 -12.50 10.98
CA ASP A 108 -22.43 -13.74 10.50
C ASP A 108 -23.67 -14.17 11.30
N LYS A 109 -23.72 -13.87 12.61
CA LYS A 109 -24.76 -14.30 13.54
C LYS A 109 -25.97 -13.39 13.63
N ASP A 110 -25.77 -12.07 13.57
CA ASP A 110 -26.85 -11.10 13.76
C ASP A 110 -27.19 -10.25 12.54
N GLU A 111 -26.30 -10.18 11.55
CA GLU A 111 -26.47 -9.39 10.33
C GLU A 111 -26.78 -7.90 10.62
N ASP A 112 -26.33 -7.39 11.77
CA ASP A 112 -26.54 -6.01 12.19
C ASP A 112 -25.39 -5.11 11.71
N PHE A 113 -25.60 -4.44 10.57
CA PHE A 113 -24.58 -3.57 9.97
C PHE A 113 -24.26 -2.34 10.84
N ASP A 114 -25.23 -1.79 11.58
CA ASP A 114 -25.00 -0.64 12.45
C ASP A 114 -24.07 -1.03 13.62
N ARG A 115 -24.24 -2.24 14.15
CA ARG A 115 -23.32 -2.80 15.14
C ARG A 115 -21.93 -3.01 14.56
N LEU A 116 -21.83 -3.63 13.37
CA LEU A 116 -20.55 -3.85 12.69
C LEU A 116 -19.82 -2.52 12.45
N SER A 117 -20.51 -1.52 11.91
CA SER A 117 -19.96 -0.18 11.67
C SER A 117 -19.49 0.47 12.97
N SER A 118 -20.22 0.31 14.07
CA SER A 118 -19.82 0.84 15.38
C SER A 118 -18.52 0.22 15.89
N MET A 119 -18.27 -1.07 15.62
CA MET A 119 -16.99 -1.71 15.99
C MET A 119 -15.81 -1.19 15.16
N TYR A 120 -16.03 -0.81 13.90
CA TYR A 120 -15.03 -0.11 13.09
C TYR A 120 -14.80 1.33 13.53
N GLU A 121 -15.84 2.03 14.01
CA GLU A 121 -15.69 3.33 14.67
C GLU A 121 -14.78 3.21 15.93
N ASP A 122 -15.00 2.18 16.76
CA ASP A 122 -14.18 1.92 17.95
C ASP A 122 -12.70 1.63 17.58
N GLU A 123 -12.46 0.88 16.49
CA GLU A 123 -11.11 0.63 15.99
C GLU A 123 -10.43 1.91 15.50
N MET A 124 -11.17 2.77 14.79
CA MET A 124 -10.67 4.05 14.31
C MET A 124 -10.32 4.98 15.49
N ASP A 125 -11.12 4.99 16.54
CA ASP A 125 -10.82 5.72 17.78
C ASP A 125 -9.57 5.20 18.48
N TYR A 126 -9.38 3.87 18.52
CA TYR A 126 -8.17 3.27 19.03
C TYR A 126 -6.94 3.67 18.20
N ILE A 127 -7.00 3.57 16.87
CA ILE A 127 -5.91 4.00 15.97
C ILE A 127 -5.62 5.49 16.19
N ARG A 128 -6.64 6.34 16.30
CA ARG A 128 -6.48 7.78 16.57
C ARG A 128 -5.71 8.01 17.87
N GLY A 129 -6.08 7.32 18.95
CA GLY A 129 -5.35 7.37 20.22
C GLY A 129 -3.88 6.98 20.06
N VAL A 130 -3.63 5.84 19.42
CA VAL A 130 -2.28 5.32 19.18
C VAL A 130 -1.41 6.29 18.35
N LEU A 131 -1.94 6.84 17.25
CA LEU A 131 -1.18 7.76 16.39
C LEU A 131 -0.93 9.13 17.02
N LEU A 132 -1.82 9.57 17.93
CA LEU A 132 -1.64 10.81 18.69
C LEU A 132 -0.62 10.67 19.83
N GLU A 133 -0.58 9.51 20.49
CA GLU A 133 0.26 9.28 21.66
C GLU A 133 1.65 8.72 21.30
N ASN A 134 1.77 8.01 20.18
CA ASN A 134 2.98 7.26 19.83
C ASN A 134 3.54 7.64 18.45
N GLU A 135 4.59 8.46 18.46
CA GLU A 135 5.28 8.89 17.23
C GLU A 135 5.99 7.75 16.48
N VAL A 136 6.32 6.66 17.17
CA VAL A 136 6.89 5.45 16.54
C VAL A 136 5.83 4.77 15.70
N MET A 137 4.58 4.73 16.14
CA MET A 137 3.49 4.13 15.38
C MET A 137 3.19 4.89 14.09
N ARG A 138 3.38 6.22 14.09
CA ARG A 138 3.27 7.02 12.86
C ARG A 138 4.25 6.56 11.77
N GLN A 139 5.35 5.91 12.14
CA GLN A 139 6.37 5.39 11.23
C GLN A 139 6.14 3.94 10.78
N GLN A 140 5.13 3.26 11.32
CA GLN A 140 4.76 1.90 10.95
C GLN A 140 3.72 1.90 9.83
N ASN A 141 3.48 0.73 9.24
CA ASN A 141 2.38 0.56 8.31
C ASN A 141 1.04 0.37 9.05
N TYR A 142 0.21 1.42 9.03
CA TYR A 142 -1.19 1.38 9.48
C TYR A 142 -2.17 1.76 8.36
N MET A 143 -1.68 2.13 7.18
CA MET A 143 -2.48 2.63 6.06
C MET A 143 -2.89 1.54 5.08
N TYR A 144 -2.01 0.55 4.88
CA TYR A 144 -2.17 -0.46 3.85
C TYR A 144 -2.13 -1.86 4.44
N ASP A 145 -2.95 -2.77 3.90
CA ASP A 145 -2.88 -4.19 4.25
C ASP A 145 -1.49 -4.77 3.96
N GLU A 146 -0.99 -4.54 2.74
CA GLU A 146 0.32 -4.96 2.28
C GLU A 146 1.00 -3.84 1.49
N THR A 147 2.27 -3.57 1.81
CA THR A 147 3.11 -2.61 1.08
C THR A 147 4.59 -2.89 1.29
N TYR A 148 5.41 -2.52 0.30
CA TYR A 148 6.86 -2.46 0.38
C TYR A 148 7.38 -1.03 0.53
N PHE A 149 6.50 -0.04 0.68
CA PHE A 149 6.87 1.35 0.88
C PHE A 149 5.99 2.05 1.94
N LEU A 150 6.50 3.12 2.53
CA LEU A 150 5.75 4.07 3.34
C LEU A 150 6.07 5.49 2.92
N PRO A 151 5.11 6.43 2.89
CA PRO A 151 5.41 7.82 2.63
C PRO A 151 6.37 8.40 3.68
N LEU A 152 7.17 9.38 3.26
CA LEU A 152 8.00 10.14 4.20
C LEU A 152 7.12 10.84 5.23
N GLN A 153 7.56 10.80 6.49
CA GLN A 153 6.87 11.49 7.57
C GLN A 153 6.88 13.00 7.33
N LYS A 154 5.78 13.65 7.70
CA LYS A 154 5.64 15.09 7.63
C LYS A 154 5.37 15.63 9.03
N GLU A 155 6.03 16.72 9.37
CA GLU A 155 5.78 17.42 10.62
C GLU A 155 4.32 17.90 10.68
N ASP A 156 3.68 17.75 11.84
CA ASP A 156 2.29 18.15 12.09
C ASP A 156 1.24 17.52 11.15
N ARG A 157 1.54 16.38 10.51
CA ARG A 157 0.59 15.66 9.65
C ARG A 157 0.45 14.18 10.02
N ILE A 158 -0.74 13.64 9.78
CA ILE A 158 -1.02 12.20 9.82
C ILE A 158 -1.22 11.71 8.40
N LEU A 159 -0.47 10.68 8.01
CA LEU A 159 -0.60 10.07 6.70
C LEU A 159 -1.76 9.08 6.74
N THR A 160 -2.55 9.01 5.67
CA THR A 160 -3.64 8.04 5.52
C THR A 160 -3.54 7.35 4.18
N SER A 161 -4.37 6.32 3.96
CA SER A 161 -4.46 5.58 2.71
C SER A 161 -5.03 6.40 1.54
N GLN A 162 -5.52 7.61 1.80
CA GLN A 162 -6.18 8.46 0.80
C GLN A 162 -5.63 9.90 0.76
N GLY A 163 -4.79 10.30 1.71
CA GLY A 163 -4.28 11.66 1.82
C GLY A 163 -3.49 11.87 3.09
N ASP A 164 -3.12 13.11 3.40
CA ASP A 164 -2.55 13.46 4.69
C ASP A 164 -3.44 14.51 5.38
N LEU A 165 -3.63 14.33 6.68
CA LEU A 165 -4.46 15.20 7.51
C LEU A 165 -3.59 16.07 8.40
N ASP A 166 -4.03 17.29 8.70
CA ASP A 166 -3.40 18.10 9.74
C ASP A 166 -3.58 17.41 11.10
N LEU A 167 -2.54 17.40 11.93
CA LEU A 167 -2.57 16.69 13.22
C LEU A 167 -3.67 17.24 14.17
N LYS A 168 -3.99 18.53 14.09
CA LYS A 168 -5.08 19.13 14.90
C LYS A 168 -6.44 18.76 14.32
N GLU A 169 -6.56 18.73 13.00
CA GLU A 169 -7.77 18.27 12.32
C GLU A 169 -8.06 16.81 12.68
N PHE A 170 -7.07 15.92 12.52
CA PHE A 170 -7.14 14.51 12.88
C PHE A 170 -7.58 14.29 14.34
N LYS A 171 -7.08 15.12 15.27
CA LYS A 171 -7.44 15.05 16.69
C LYS A 171 -8.91 15.39 16.97
N HIS A 172 -9.52 16.25 16.17
CA HIS A 172 -10.83 16.84 16.44
C HIS A 172 -11.93 16.42 15.45
N MET A 173 -11.57 15.73 14.36
CA MET A 173 -12.49 15.18 13.38
C MET A 173 -13.42 14.15 14.04
N ASN A 174 -14.69 14.15 13.64
CA ASN A 174 -15.63 13.11 14.05
C ASN A 174 -15.14 11.75 13.52
N THR A 175 -15.30 10.71 14.31
CA THR A 175 -14.79 9.38 13.98
C THR A 175 -15.35 8.82 12.67
N ARG A 176 -16.64 9.04 12.38
CA ARG A 176 -17.24 8.62 11.10
C ARG A 176 -16.64 9.35 9.90
N ASP A 177 -16.43 10.65 10.02
CA ASP A 177 -15.76 11.42 8.97
C ASP A 177 -14.28 10.98 8.81
N LEU A 178 -13.65 10.55 9.91
CA LEU A 178 -12.29 10.05 9.90
C LEU A 178 -12.16 8.69 9.22
N MET A 179 -13.18 7.82 9.35
CA MET A 179 -13.24 6.53 8.66
C MET A 179 -13.10 6.70 7.14
N ASP A 180 -13.69 7.75 6.56
CA ASP A 180 -13.57 8.05 5.14
C ASP A 180 -12.11 8.27 4.72
N SER A 181 -11.21 8.67 5.62
CA SER A 181 -9.79 8.87 5.31
C SER A 181 -8.94 7.60 5.40
N PHE A 182 -9.44 6.54 6.04
CA PHE A 182 -8.68 5.32 6.35
C PHE A 182 -9.20 4.08 5.64
N TYR A 183 -10.52 3.95 5.54
CA TYR A 183 -11.19 2.78 4.97
C TYR A 183 -11.75 3.10 3.57
N VAL A 184 -11.88 2.07 2.75
CA VAL A 184 -12.37 2.18 1.39
C VAL A 184 -13.90 2.09 1.33
N TRP A 185 -14.49 1.17 2.10
CA TRP A 185 -15.88 0.77 2.04
C TRP A 185 -16.53 0.85 3.42
N ASN A 186 -17.15 1.99 3.72
CA ASN A 186 -17.73 2.30 5.03
C ASN A 186 -19.22 1.94 5.15
N ASP A 187 -19.96 2.01 4.05
CA ASP A 187 -21.41 1.81 4.05
C ASP A 187 -21.79 0.43 3.48
N TRP A 188 -23.03 0.00 3.70
CA TRP A 188 -23.54 -1.27 3.15
C TRP A 188 -23.45 -1.31 1.62
N GLU A 189 -23.80 -0.20 0.97
CA GLU A 189 -23.80 -0.08 -0.49
C GLU A 189 -22.44 0.38 -1.03
N ARG A 190 -22.13 0.01 -2.27
CA ARG A 190 -21.06 0.63 -3.08
C ARG A 190 -21.56 1.98 -3.60
N ASP A 191 -21.56 2.98 -2.72
CA ASP A 191 -22.04 4.33 -2.98
C ASP A 191 -20.98 5.21 -3.66
N ALA A 192 -21.28 6.51 -3.85
CA ALA A 192 -20.33 7.44 -4.46
C ALA A 192 -19.03 7.58 -3.65
N LYS A 193 -19.09 7.49 -2.31
CA LYS A 193 -17.92 7.58 -1.44
C LYS A 193 -17.04 6.34 -1.58
N PHE A 194 -17.61 5.15 -1.63
CA PHE A 194 -16.87 3.91 -1.89
C PHE A 194 -16.00 4.02 -3.15
N TYR A 195 -16.59 4.47 -4.26
CA TYR A 195 -15.85 4.59 -5.51
C TYR A 195 -14.81 5.71 -5.47
N LYS A 196 -15.12 6.86 -4.85
CA LYS A 196 -14.14 7.92 -4.62
C LYS A 196 -12.96 7.41 -3.79
N ASN A 197 -13.22 6.69 -2.71
CA ASN A 197 -12.21 6.16 -1.82
C ASN A 197 -11.34 5.11 -2.52
N CYS A 198 -11.94 4.25 -3.35
CA CYS A 198 -11.19 3.35 -4.24
C CYS A 198 -10.19 4.11 -5.12
N ALA A 199 -10.64 5.18 -5.78
CA ALA A 199 -9.78 6.00 -6.63
C ALA A 199 -8.65 6.67 -5.84
N LEU A 200 -8.96 7.29 -4.70
CA LEU A 200 -7.97 7.97 -3.87
C LEU A 200 -6.93 7.00 -3.30
N THR A 201 -7.34 5.81 -2.87
CA THR A 201 -6.40 4.79 -2.39
C THR A 201 -5.49 4.28 -3.50
N LEU A 202 -6.00 4.04 -4.71
CA LEU A 202 -5.15 3.64 -5.84
C LEU A 202 -4.19 4.76 -6.25
N LEU A 203 -4.65 6.02 -6.27
CA LEU A 203 -3.77 7.17 -6.51
C LEU A 203 -2.64 7.22 -5.48
N ALA A 204 -2.96 7.07 -4.20
CA ALA A 204 -2.00 7.10 -3.11
C ALA A 204 -0.99 5.94 -3.18
N LYS A 205 -1.48 4.72 -3.43
CA LYS A 205 -0.71 3.47 -3.36
C LYS A 205 0.08 3.13 -4.62
N GLU A 206 -0.50 3.37 -5.80
CA GLU A 206 0.09 2.97 -7.09
C GLU A 206 0.71 4.14 -7.84
N GLY A 207 0.13 5.34 -7.75
CA GLY A 207 0.66 6.61 -8.30
C GLY A 207 1.07 6.55 -9.77
N VAL A 208 0.17 6.96 -10.66
CA VAL A 208 0.37 6.95 -12.12
C VAL A 208 0.82 8.35 -12.62
N GLY A 209 2.01 8.76 -12.18
CA GLY A 209 2.59 10.09 -12.40
C GLY A 209 3.39 10.26 -13.69
N LYS A 210 4.11 11.39 -13.81
CA LYS A 210 4.94 11.75 -14.98
C LYS A 210 6.10 10.77 -15.24
N TYR A 211 6.52 10.04 -14.21
CA TYR A 211 7.69 9.16 -14.22
C TYR A 211 7.32 7.68 -14.18
N THR A 212 6.03 7.37 -14.29
CA THR A 212 5.55 6.00 -14.32
C THR A 212 5.62 5.49 -15.77
N LEU A 213 6.46 4.49 -16.03
CA LEU A 213 6.42 3.78 -17.31
C LEU A 213 5.00 3.26 -17.50
N MET A 214 4.34 3.64 -18.58
CA MET A 214 2.99 3.15 -18.92
C MET A 214 3.08 1.74 -19.50
N ASN A 215 3.39 0.78 -18.63
CA ASN A 215 3.36 -0.65 -18.91
C ASN A 215 1.94 -1.20 -18.65
N GLU A 216 1.73 -2.49 -18.90
CA GLU A 216 0.42 -3.13 -18.76
C GLU A 216 -0.19 -2.92 -17.35
N THR A 217 0.61 -3.05 -16.30
CA THR A 217 0.17 -2.90 -14.90
C THR A 217 -0.23 -1.45 -14.58
N THR A 218 0.60 -0.48 -14.95
CA THR A 218 0.34 0.93 -14.62
C THR A 218 -0.79 1.51 -15.47
N ILE A 219 -0.94 1.04 -16.72
CA ILE A 219 -2.11 1.32 -17.57
C ILE A 219 -3.39 0.77 -16.93
N LYS A 220 -3.35 -0.47 -16.40
CA LYS A 220 -4.49 -1.05 -15.69
C LYS A 220 -4.91 -0.17 -14.51
N HIS A 221 -3.98 0.14 -13.61
CA HIS A 221 -4.28 1.01 -12.46
C HIS A 221 -4.79 2.40 -12.86
N ALA A 222 -4.22 2.99 -13.92
CA ALA A 222 -4.68 4.28 -14.42
C ALA A 222 -6.13 4.24 -14.93
N ASN A 223 -6.52 3.16 -15.62
CA ASN A 223 -7.90 2.95 -16.04
C ASN A 223 -8.81 2.69 -14.85
N ASP A 224 -8.42 1.84 -13.90
CA ASP A 224 -9.20 1.55 -12.69
C ASP A 224 -9.49 2.86 -11.91
N ILE A 225 -8.49 3.72 -11.73
CA ILE A 225 -8.66 5.04 -11.09
C ILE A 225 -9.69 5.88 -11.86
N CYS A 226 -9.58 5.97 -13.19
CA CYS A 226 -10.53 6.74 -14.00
C CYS A 226 -11.95 6.19 -13.88
N GLU A 227 -12.11 4.88 -13.94
CA GLU A 227 -13.40 4.18 -13.86
C GLU A 227 -14.05 4.36 -12.49
N TYR A 228 -13.28 4.32 -11.41
CA TYR A 228 -13.78 4.62 -10.08
C TYR A 228 -14.22 6.08 -9.92
N ILE A 229 -13.48 7.05 -10.46
CA ILE A 229 -13.89 8.47 -10.42
C ILE A 229 -15.17 8.67 -11.24
N GLU A 230 -15.26 8.04 -12.41
CA GLU A 230 -16.47 8.06 -13.26
C GLU A 230 -17.67 7.43 -12.53
N ALA A 231 -17.50 6.26 -11.90
CA ALA A 231 -18.55 5.60 -11.12
C ALA A 231 -19.00 6.43 -9.91
N ALA A 232 -18.06 7.06 -9.19
CA ALA A 232 -18.39 7.95 -8.07
C ALA A 232 -19.29 9.11 -8.53
N TYR A 233 -18.96 9.73 -9.66
CA TYR A 233 -19.75 10.81 -10.25
C TYR A 233 -21.13 10.35 -10.72
N GLU A 234 -21.21 9.18 -11.35
CA GLU A 234 -22.49 8.59 -11.80
C GLU A 234 -23.44 8.34 -10.62
N LYS A 235 -22.90 7.90 -9.47
CA LYS A 235 -23.67 7.67 -8.24
C LYS A 235 -24.11 8.96 -7.55
N ASP A 236 -23.26 9.97 -7.48
CA ASP A 236 -23.60 11.30 -6.97
C ASP A 236 -22.83 12.41 -7.70
N HIS A 237 -23.54 13.24 -8.47
CA HIS A 237 -22.93 14.33 -9.24
C HIS A 237 -22.43 15.49 -8.34
N ASN A 238 -22.77 15.49 -7.06
CA ASN A 238 -22.34 16.50 -6.10
C ASN A 238 -21.09 16.12 -5.30
N VAL A 239 -20.61 14.88 -5.43
CA VAL A 239 -19.41 14.41 -4.74
C VAL A 239 -18.19 15.16 -5.26
N ASP A 240 -17.32 15.58 -4.35
CA ASP A 240 -16.06 16.24 -4.71
C ASP A 240 -15.04 15.20 -5.16
N LEU A 241 -14.48 15.38 -6.35
CA LEU A 241 -13.61 14.40 -7.02
C LEU A 241 -12.23 14.99 -7.33
N PRO A 242 -11.19 14.16 -7.50
CA PRO A 242 -9.84 14.63 -7.79
C PRO A 242 -9.70 14.97 -9.29
N LEU A 243 -10.31 16.07 -9.73
CA LEU A 243 -10.48 16.38 -11.15
C LEU A 243 -9.17 16.65 -11.87
N ASP A 244 -8.17 17.22 -11.18
CA ASP A 244 -6.85 17.48 -11.77
C ASP A 244 -6.14 16.17 -12.07
N ALA A 245 -6.13 15.22 -11.12
CA ALA A 245 -5.56 13.90 -11.33
C ALA A 245 -6.32 13.12 -12.41
N TYR A 246 -7.66 13.22 -12.44
CA TYR A 246 -8.47 12.59 -13.48
C TYR A 246 -8.14 13.15 -14.87
N ALA A 247 -8.05 14.48 -15.02
CA ALA A 247 -7.73 15.12 -16.29
C ALA A 247 -6.35 14.70 -16.82
N ASP A 248 -5.33 14.66 -15.95
CA ASP A 248 -3.98 14.21 -16.28
C ASP A 248 -3.98 12.74 -16.75
N LEU A 249 -4.75 11.87 -16.08
CA LEU A 249 -4.87 10.46 -16.48
C LEU A 249 -5.63 10.29 -17.80
N CYS A 250 -6.70 11.06 -18.02
CA CYS A 250 -7.41 11.05 -19.30
C CYS A 250 -6.49 11.45 -20.45
N GLU A 251 -5.67 12.48 -20.30
CA GLU A 251 -4.71 12.90 -21.32
C GLU A 251 -3.70 11.78 -21.63
N LYS A 252 -3.10 11.18 -20.58
CA LYS A 252 -2.12 10.10 -20.75
C LYS A 252 -2.70 8.84 -21.38
N LEU A 253 -3.95 8.51 -21.06
CA LEU A 253 -4.65 7.33 -21.58
C LEU A 253 -5.33 7.60 -22.92
N GLY A 254 -5.41 8.85 -23.38
CA GLY A 254 -6.19 9.24 -24.55
C GLY A 254 -7.71 9.02 -24.37
N ARG A 255 -8.22 9.16 -23.13
CA ARG A 255 -9.63 9.02 -22.79
C ARG A 255 -10.37 10.36 -22.89
N GLU A 256 -11.66 10.31 -23.20
CA GLU A 256 -12.54 11.47 -23.10
C GLU A 256 -12.91 11.75 -21.64
N ASN A 257 -12.89 13.02 -21.23
CA ASN A 257 -13.34 13.42 -19.90
C ASN A 257 -14.88 13.39 -19.82
N LYS A 258 -15.42 12.53 -18.94
CA LYS A 258 -16.87 12.35 -18.77
C LYS A 258 -17.50 13.22 -17.68
N LEU A 259 -16.71 13.94 -16.89
CA LEU A 259 -17.14 14.60 -15.65
C LEU A 259 -17.63 16.04 -15.88
N GLN A 260 -18.80 16.19 -16.50
CA GLN A 260 -19.36 17.52 -16.81
C GLN A 260 -19.86 18.25 -15.56
N ASN A 261 -19.30 19.42 -15.23
CA ASN A 261 -19.69 20.20 -14.05
C ASN A 261 -19.45 19.48 -12.70
N ALA A 262 -18.57 18.48 -12.65
CA ALA A 262 -18.16 17.88 -11.39
C ALA A 262 -17.48 18.91 -10.48
N LYS A 263 -17.54 18.67 -9.17
CA LYS A 263 -16.86 19.51 -8.18
C LYS A 263 -15.46 18.98 -7.92
N ASN A 264 -14.48 19.87 -7.94
CA ASN A 264 -13.12 19.49 -7.56
C ASN A 264 -13.01 19.41 -6.03
N MET A 265 -12.20 18.49 -5.55
CA MET A 265 -11.79 18.45 -4.15
C MET A 265 -11.05 19.75 -3.76
N GLU A 266 -11.21 20.18 -2.52
CA GLU A 266 -10.47 21.34 -1.99
C GLU A 266 -8.97 21.04 -1.85
N GLN A 267 -8.64 19.78 -1.54
CA GLN A 267 -7.27 19.30 -1.40
C GLN A 267 -6.87 18.45 -2.61
N GLU A 268 -5.63 18.61 -3.05
CA GLU A 268 -5.05 17.80 -4.12
C GLU A 268 -4.97 16.34 -3.68
N ALA A 269 -5.41 15.41 -4.55
CA ALA A 269 -5.25 13.99 -4.29
C ALA A 269 -3.77 13.61 -4.22
N ILE A 270 -3.41 12.93 -3.14
CA ILE A 270 -2.01 12.57 -2.92
C ILE A 270 -1.67 11.30 -3.69
N GLN A 271 -0.57 11.37 -4.43
CA GLN A 271 0.07 10.22 -5.02
C GLN A 271 1.43 10.04 -4.33
N TYR A 272 1.55 9.08 -3.40
CA TYR A 272 2.80 8.93 -2.65
C TYR A 272 3.93 8.38 -3.51
N ARG A 273 3.60 7.47 -4.44
CA ARG A 273 4.60 6.82 -5.32
C ARG A 273 5.31 7.78 -6.26
N ILE A 274 4.74 8.95 -6.57
CA ILE A 274 5.40 9.94 -7.44
C ILE A 274 6.36 10.86 -6.67
N LYS A 275 6.46 10.69 -5.35
CA LYS A 275 7.33 11.44 -4.43
C LYS A 275 8.40 10.52 -3.87
N GLU A 276 9.32 11.06 -3.09
CA GLU A 276 10.22 10.25 -2.27
C GLU A 276 9.43 9.52 -1.17
N VAL A 277 9.78 8.26 -0.95
CA VAL A 277 9.16 7.37 0.04
C VAL A 277 10.24 6.54 0.73
N TYR A 278 9.90 5.95 1.87
CA TYR A 278 10.66 4.85 2.44
C TYR A 278 10.34 3.56 1.70
N HIS A 279 11.32 2.95 1.05
CA HIS A 279 11.27 1.55 0.64
C HIS A 279 11.64 0.66 1.83
N LEU A 280 10.75 -0.26 2.18
CA LEU A 280 10.91 -1.14 3.33
C LEU A 280 11.84 -2.30 2.98
N PHE A 281 12.82 -2.52 3.86
CA PHE A 281 13.82 -3.57 3.73
C PHE A 281 14.22 -4.10 5.10
N GLU A 282 13.63 -5.23 5.50
CA GLU A 282 13.74 -5.76 6.88
C GLU A 282 13.34 -4.70 7.92
N ASP A 283 14.22 -4.39 8.87
CA ASP A 283 14.06 -3.31 9.85
C ASP A 283 14.69 -1.97 9.38
N ALA A 284 15.15 -1.90 8.13
CA ALA A 284 15.64 -0.70 7.48
C ALA A 284 14.59 -0.08 6.55
N ARG A 285 14.79 1.20 6.28
CA ARG A 285 13.97 2.05 5.41
C ARG A 285 14.90 2.84 4.52
N VAL A 286 14.84 2.57 3.22
CA VAL A 286 15.71 3.20 2.21
C VAL A 286 14.91 4.23 1.46
N VAL A 287 15.33 5.49 1.48
CA VAL A 287 14.64 6.57 0.79
C VAL A 287 15.03 6.56 -0.67
N ALA A 288 14.03 6.62 -1.55
CA ALA A 288 14.19 6.86 -2.97
C ALA A 288 12.87 7.35 -3.56
N SER A 289 12.82 7.62 -4.86
CA SER A 289 11.55 7.81 -5.56
C SER A 289 10.63 6.61 -5.34
N GLY A 290 9.36 6.82 -5.04
CA GLY A 290 8.39 5.73 -4.89
C GLY A 290 8.10 4.99 -6.19
N ALA A 291 8.37 5.62 -7.34
CA ALA A 291 8.25 5.01 -8.66
C ALA A 291 9.51 4.22 -9.05
N ALA A 292 10.51 4.13 -8.16
CA ALA A 292 11.70 3.35 -8.41
C ALA A 292 11.36 1.88 -8.60
N GLU A 293 12.00 1.25 -9.58
CA GLU A 293 11.86 -0.19 -9.77
C GLU A 293 12.60 -0.92 -8.66
N ARG A 294 11.87 -1.80 -7.98
CA ARG A 294 12.35 -2.49 -6.80
C ARG A 294 12.68 -3.93 -7.13
N SER A 295 13.90 -4.35 -6.83
CA SER A 295 14.32 -5.76 -6.88
C SER A 295 15.15 -6.14 -5.67
N TYR A 296 15.36 -7.45 -5.47
CA TYR A 296 16.16 -7.98 -4.38
C TYR A 296 17.29 -8.84 -4.96
N ASP A 297 18.52 -8.53 -4.57
CA ASP A 297 19.69 -9.35 -4.85
C ASP A 297 19.90 -10.36 -3.70
N PRO A 298 19.63 -11.66 -3.91
CA PRO A 298 19.79 -12.67 -2.87
C PRO A 298 21.25 -12.98 -2.54
N VAL A 299 22.20 -12.69 -3.44
CA VAL A 299 23.63 -12.98 -3.22
C VAL A 299 24.20 -12.02 -2.19
N ASN A 300 23.91 -10.72 -2.38
CA ASN A 300 24.39 -9.67 -1.49
C ASN A 300 23.40 -9.29 -0.39
N GLN A 301 22.22 -9.95 -0.38
CA GLN A 301 21.09 -9.62 0.48
C GLN A 301 20.79 -8.11 0.41
N ALA A 302 20.66 -7.59 -0.81
CA ALA A 302 20.56 -6.15 -1.04
C ALA A 302 19.21 -5.79 -1.66
N LEU A 303 18.63 -4.69 -1.17
CA LEU A 303 17.56 -3.98 -1.86
C LEU A 303 18.18 -3.20 -3.03
N CYS A 304 17.67 -3.40 -4.23
CA CYS A 304 18.05 -2.63 -5.40
C CYS A 304 16.87 -1.75 -5.84
N LEU A 305 17.12 -0.45 -5.95
CA LEU A 305 16.15 0.55 -6.42
C LEU A 305 16.71 1.24 -7.65
N MET A 306 16.08 1.06 -8.80
CA MET A 306 16.47 1.76 -10.04
C MET A 306 15.60 2.97 -10.28
N SER A 307 16.21 4.02 -10.84
CA SER A 307 15.51 5.24 -11.23
C SER A 307 14.29 4.92 -12.09
N PRO A 308 13.12 5.56 -11.83
CA PRO A 308 11.99 5.44 -12.73
C PRO A 308 12.39 5.91 -14.13
N TYR A 309 11.91 5.22 -15.16
CA TYR A 309 12.21 5.53 -16.54
C TYR A 309 10.94 5.59 -17.39
N THR A 310 10.96 6.42 -18.43
CA THR A 310 9.88 6.50 -19.42
C THR A 310 10.19 5.71 -20.69
N ASP A 311 11.41 5.19 -20.79
CA ASP A 311 11.95 4.40 -21.90
C ASP A 311 12.89 3.34 -21.30
N GLU A 312 12.78 2.08 -21.71
CA GLU A 312 13.59 0.96 -21.20
C GLU A 312 15.10 1.17 -21.36
N ALA A 313 15.52 2.02 -22.29
CA ALA A 313 16.93 2.37 -22.47
C ALA A 313 17.44 3.46 -21.51
N GLN A 314 16.55 4.11 -20.74
CA GLN A 314 16.90 5.17 -19.82
C GLN A 314 17.23 4.60 -18.44
N TRP A 315 18.44 4.88 -17.95
CA TRP A 315 18.80 4.72 -16.56
C TRP A 315 19.52 5.99 -16.09
N ASP A 316 19.14 6.51 -14.93
CA ASP A 316 19.77 7.69 -14.34
C ASP A 316 20.57 7.32 -13.10
N TRP A 317 20.04 6.42 -12.25
CA TRP A 317 20.71 5.95 -11.05
C TRP A 317 20.21 4.58 -10.59
N LEU A 318 21.03 3.90 -9.79
CA LEU A 318 20.74 2.68 -9.04
C LEU A 318 21.20 2.88 -7.61
N ILE A 319 20.34 2.57 -6.65
CA ILE A 319 20.66 2.47 -5.22
C ILE A 319 20.73 0.99 -4.86
N GLN A 320 21.83 0.56 -4.25
CA GLN A 320 21.92 -0.76 -3.61
C GLN A 320 22.14 -0.57 -2.12
N ALA A 321 21.20 -1.10 -1.31
CA ALA A 321 21.28 -1.02 0.14
C ALA A 321 21.29 -2.42 0.76
N SER A 322 22.27 -2.68 1.63
CA SER A 322 22.41 -3.98 2.32
C SER A 322 22.77 -3.79 3.78
N LYS A 323 22.37 -4.74 4.62
CA LYS A 323 22.87 -4.83 6.00
C LYS A 323 24.21 -5.56 6.09
N GLN A 324 24.68 -6.10 4.96
CA GLN A 324 25.99 -6.72 4.83
C GLN A 324 26.98 -5.74 4.19
N PRO A 325 28.24 -5.69 4.66
CA PRO A 325 29.26 -4.77 4.13
C PRO A 325 29.73 -5.14 2.71
N GLY A 326 29.38 -6.33 2.21
CA GLY A 326 29.95 -6.90 0.98
C GLY A 326 29.64 -6.14 -0.32
N ILE A 327 28.67 -5.21 -0.29
CA ILE A 327 28.38 -4.34 -1.45
C ILE A 327 29.30 -3.13 -1.54
N VAL A 328 30.00 -2.79 -0.45
CA VAL A 328 30.94 -1.67 -0.40
C VAL A 328 32.32 -2.15 -0.84
N THR A 329 32.87 -1.52 -1.86
CA THR A 329 34.13 -1.92 -2.50
C THR A 329 35.36 -1.58 -1.66
N ASN A 330 35.35 -0.47 -0.92
CA ASN A 330 36.48 -0.04 -0.08
C ASN A 330 36.03 0.51 1.28
N LEU A 331 35.57 -0.39 2.15
CA LEU A 331 35.06 -0.05 3.47
C LEU A 331 36.09 0.69 4.35
N ASP A 332 37.35 0.28 4.33
CA ASP A 332 38.40 0.91 5.15
C ASP A 332 38.58 2.39 4.79
N ASN A 333 38.63 2.71 3.49
CA ASN A 333 38.74 4.10 3.01
C ASN A 333 37.53 4.96 3.39
N ILE A 334 36.32 4.41 3.33
CA ILE A 334 35.10 5.13 3.74
C ILE A 334 35.13 5.45 5.23
N MET A 335 35.55 4.48 6.05
CA MET A 335 35.60 4.65 7.51
C MET A 335 36.69 5.64 7.97
N GLU A 336 37.68 5.94 7.12
CA GLU A 336 38.67 6.99 7.33
C GLU A 336 38.15 8.40 7.02
N GLN A 337 37.05 8.53 6.28
CA GLN A 337 36.43 9.84 6.00
C GLN A 337 35.84 10.47 7.26
N ASP A 338 35.74 11.80 7.27
CA ASP A 338 35.05 12.51 8.34
C ASP A 338 33.55 12.19 8.32
N PRO A 339 32.97 11.63 9.39
CA PRO A 339 31.56 11.28 9.40
C PRO A 339 30.65 12.50 9.51
N ILE A 340 29.49 12.39 8.89
CA ILE A 340 28.35 13.31 9.03
C ILE A 340 27.45 12.82 10.17
N GLN A 341 26.96 13.75 11.00
CA GLN A 341 25.90 13.50 11.98
C GLN A 341 24.55 13.95 11.42
N TYR A 342 23.56 13.06 11.35
CA TYR A 342 22.23 13.37 10.81
C TYR A 342 21.14 12.56 11.52
N ASP A 343 20.13 13.22 12.09
CA ASP A 343 19.01 12.58 12.83
C ASP A 343 19.44 11.42 13.77
N LYS A 344 20.41 11.68 14.66
CA LYS A 344 21.02 10.70 15.59
C LYS A 344 21.78 9.53 14.92
N LYS A 345 22.04 9.59 13.61
CA LYS A 345 22.82 8.62 12.83
C LYS A 345 24.22 9.19 12.56
N THR A 346 25.19 8.29 12.45
CA THR A 346 26.53 8.61 11.91
C THR A 346 26.62 8.07 10.49
N ILE A 347 27.04 8.89 9.53
CA ILE A 347 27.12 8.51 8.12
C ILE A 347 28.52 8.82 7.59
N TRP A 348 29.20 7.80 7.04
CA TRP A 348 30.42 7.97 6.27
C TRP A 348 30.09 7.80 4.80
N MET A 349 30.63 8.66 3.93
CA MET A 349 30.33 8.63 2.50
C MET A 349 31.59 8.96 1.73
N ASP A 350 31.78 8.31 0.58
CA ASP A 350 32.79 8.69 -0.39
C ASP A 350 32.21 8.56 -1.80
N SER A 351 32.66 9.43 -2.71
CA SER A 351 32.18 9.42 -4.10
C SER A 351 33.32 9.65 -5.07
N TRP A 352 33.30 8.93 -6.18
CA TRP A 352 34.30 9.04 -7.23
C TRP A 352 33.66 8.79 -8.60
N GLN A 353 34.47 8.92 -9.64
CA GLN A 353 34.07 8.59 -11.00
C GLN A 353 34.91 7.42 -11.51
N GLU A 354 34.25 6.43 -12.08
CA GLU A 354 34.85 5.24 -12.67
C GLU A 354 34.18 4.94 -14.02
N ASP A 355 34.97 4.84 -15.09
CA ASP A 355 34.49 4.57 -16.46
C ASP A 355 33.33 5.48 -16.95
N GLY A 356 33.31 6.73 -16.47
CA GLY A 356 32.28 7.71 -16.83
C GLY A 356 30.99 7.61 -16.01
N ILE A 357 30.93 6.69 -15.04
CA ILE A 357 29.84 6.53 -14.07
C ILE A 357 30.29 7.12 -12.74
N TYR A 358 29.37 7.77 -12.04
CA TYR A 358 29.62 8.29 -10.70
C TYR A 358 29.18 7.25 -9.68
N VAL A 359 30.07 6.90 -8.76
CA VAL A 359 29.84 5.96 -7.67
C VAL A 359 29.76 6.73 -6.37
N LEU A 360 28.79 6.38 -5.53
CA LEU A 360 28.62 6.88 -4.17
C LEU A 360 28.45 5.68 -3.23
N GLU A 361 29.42 5.49 -2.34
CA GLU A 361 29.32 4.47 -1.30
C GLU A 361 29.15 5.12 0.06
N ALA A 362 28.39 4.45 0.94
CA ALA A 362 28.18 4.95 2.29
C ALA A 362 28.02 3.84 3.32
N VAL A 363 28.38 4.19 4.56
CA VAL A 363 28.09 3.43 5.76
C VAL A 363 27.25 4.30 6.67
N LEU A 364 26.00 3.89 6.92
CA LEU A 364 25.11 4.51 7.89
C LEU A 364 25.07 3.65 9.16
N ARG A 365 25.36 4.26 10.30
CA ARG A 365 25.27 3.64 11.62
C ARG A 365 24.23 4.32 12.49
N TYR A 366 23.35 3.51 13.07
CA TYR A 366 22.43 3.92 14.12
C TYR A 366 22.51 2.93 15.29
N LYS A 367 22.95 3.39 16.46
CA LYS A 367 23.31 2.51 17.59
C LYS A 367 24.29 1.41 17.12
N GLU A 368 23.93 0.14 17.26
CA GLU A 368 24.73 -1.01 16.81
C GLU A 368 24.32 -1.52 15.41
N LYS A 369 23.36 -0.87 14.76
CA LYS A 369 22.88 -1.25 13.43
C LYS A 369 23.64 -0.52 12.33
N PHE A 370 23.91 -1.22 11.23
CA PHE A 370 24.64 -0.72 10.07
C PHE A 370 23.85 -0.97 8.80
N LEU A 371 23.82 0.03 7.93
CA LEU A 371 23.27 -0.04 6.58
C LEU A 371 24.35 0.47 5.62
N TYR A 372 24.65 -0.34 4.63
CA TYR A 372 25.68 -0.09 3.62
C TYR A 372 25.00 0.28 2.32
N PHE A 373 25.63 1.18 1.56
CA PHE A 373 25.15 1.65 0.28
C PHE A 373 26.23 1.53 -0.79
N HIS A 374 25.83 1.08 -1.98
CA HIS A 374 26.60 1.14 -3.20
C HIS A 374 25.70 1.70 -4.30
N ASP A 375 25.77 3.01 -4.49
CA ASP A 375 24.92 3.73 -5.41
C ASP A 375 25.72 4.17 -6.63
N VAL A 376 25.10 4.10 -7.80
CA VAL A 376 25.71 4.54 -9.06
C VAL A 376 24.76 5.46 -9.81
N CYS A 377 25.30 6.48 -10.49
CA CYS A 377 24.52 7.35 -11.35
C CYS A 377 25.27 7.76 -12.62
N ALA A 378 24.50 7.97 -13.68
CA ALA A 378 25.03 8.35 -14.98
C ALA A 378 25.46 9.82 -15.05
N LYS A 379 24.91 10.69 -14.19
CA LYS A 379 25.11 12.14 -14.23
C LYS A 379 25.45 12.67 -12.84
N GLU A 380 26.49 13.50 -12.76
CA GLU A 380 26.95 14.12 -11.50
C GLU A 380 25.86 14.84 -10.73
N LYS A 381 24.89 15.43 -11.43
CA LYS A 381 23.77 16.16 -10.80
C LYS A 381 22.94 15.27 -9.87
N ASP A 382 22.92 13.96 -10.11
CA ASP A 382 22.10 13.00 -9.37
C ASP A 382 22.79 12.52 -8.09
N LEU A 383 24.12 12.73 -7.95
CA LEU A 383 24.85 12.45 -6.70
C LEU A 383 24.25 13.16 -5.49
N LYS A 384 23.85 14.43 -5.63
CA LYS A 384 23.22 15.18 -4.54
C LYS A 384 21.90 14.58 -4.10
N PHE A 385 21.14 14.03 -5.04
CA PHE A 385 19.89 13.34 -4.75
C PHE A 385 20.18 12.04 -3.99
N LEU A 386 21.14 11.24 -4.45
CA LEU A 386 21.55 10.00 -3.79
C LEU A 386 22.09 10.25 -2.38
N GLU A 387 22.92 11.27 -2.20
CA GLU A 387 23.38 11.69 -0.87
C GLU A 387 22.23 12.00 0.08
N GLN A 388 21.21 12.70 -0.40
CA GLN A 388 20.03 13.02 0.42
C GLN A 388 19.20 11.77 0.73
N CYS A 389 19.04 10.87 -0.24
CA CYS A 389 18.40 9.58 -0.04
C CYS A 389 19.08 8.78 1.09
N ILE A 390 20.41 8.70 1.09
CA ILE A 390 21.18 8.03 2.15
C ILE A 390 20.98 8.70 3.52
N LYS A 391 20.98 10.05 3.59
CA LYS A 391 20.77 10.78 4.85
C LYS A 391 19.39 10.52 5.47
N GLU A 392 18.36 10.53 4.63
CA GLU A 392 16.98 10.27 5.06
C GLU A 392 16.70 8.79 5.36
N SER A 393 17.48 7.88 4.76
CA SER A 393 17.41 6.44 5.04
C SER A 393 17.81 6.11 6.47
N GLY A 394 17.42 4.93 6.96
CA GLY A 394 17.81 4.49 8.30
C GLY A 394 17.04 3.27 8.75
N PHE A 395 16.83 3.16 10.06
CA PHE A 395 16.13 2.04 10.67
C PHE A 395 14.75 2.44 11.15
N THR A 396 13.84 1.48 11.18
CA THR A 396 12.54 1.62 11.85
C THR A 396 12.78 1.86 13.34
N LYS A 397 12.22 2.95 13.87
CA LYS A 397 12.37 3.29 15.28
C LYS A 397 11.60 2.30 16.15
N THR A 398 12.11 2.01 17.34
CA THR A 398 11.41 1.24 18.38
C THR A 398 10.99 2.16 19.53
N GLN A 399 10.15 1.68 20.45
CA GLN A 399 9.80 2.46 21.66
C GLN A 399 11.00 2.77 22.57
N GLU A 400 12.15 2.11 22.35
CA GLU A 400 13.39 2.29 23.10
C GLU A 400 14.36 3.32 22.46
N ASP A 401 13.96 3.98 21.37
CA ASP A 401 14.71 5.01 20.63
C ASP A 401 14.30 6.46 21.00
#